data_AF-A0A534JSQ8-F1
#
_entry.id   AF-A0A534JSQ8-F1
#
_cell.length_a   1.000
_cell.length_b   1.000
_cell.length_c   1.000
_cell.angle_alpha   90.00
_cell.angle_beta   90.00
_cell.angle_gamma   90.00
#
_symmetry.space_group_name_H-M   'P 1'
#
loop_
_entity.id
_entity.type
_entity.pdbx_description
1 polymer ?
#
loop_
_entity_poly.entity_id
_entity_poly.type
_entity_poly.pdbx_seq_one_letter_code
_entity_poly.pdbx_strand_id
1 'polypeptide(L)'
;DDSLDVFACHGAGGIWGTIATGLFASALVNPAGPNGLFFGNPGQVGIQALACVIVAVFAFTGSYVLLRIVNIFTPVRVSPAEEDAGLDISGFGEEAYATETDEPRPMAPTSNPRTDPRWDRSRGS
;
A
#
# COMPACT_ATOMS: atom_id res chain seq x y z
N ASP A 1 -1.02 8.72 -1.39
CA ASP A 1 0.19 8.75 -0.54
C ASP A 1 1.12 7.58 -0.88
N ASP A 2 0.58 6.39 -1.10
CA ASP A 2 1.35 5.14 -1.21
C ASP A 2 2.33 5.03 -2.38
N SER A 3 2.07 5.70 -3.51
CA SER A 3 2.93 5.60 -4.71
C SER A 3 4.26 6.31 -4.57
N LEU A 4 4.33 7.38 -3.78
CA LEU A 4 5.57 8.14 -3.55
C LEU A 4 6.50 7.39 -2.60
N ASP A 5 5.96 6.71 -1.58
CA ASP A 5 6.74 5.90 -0.64
C ASP A 5 7.36 4.66 -1.31
N VAL A 6 6.62 3.99 -2.21
CA VAL A 6 7.15 2.86 -2.97
C VAL A 6 8.27 3.30 -3.92
N PHE A 7 8.11 4.44 -4.58
CA PHE A 7 9.15 5.00 -5.46
C PHE A 7 10.41 5.39 -4.67
N ALA A 8 10.24 5.99 -3.49
CA ALA A 8 11.36 6.38 -2.63
C ALA A 8 12.20 5.15 -2.20
N CYS A 9 11.55 4.06 -1.77
CA CYS A 9 12.28 2.87 -1.33
C CYS A 9 12.85 2.06 -2.51
N HIS A 10 12.03 1.70 -3.49
CA HIS A 10 12.43 0.78 -4.57
C HIS A 10 13.15 1.49 -5.72
N GLY A 11 12.70 2.69 -6.07
CA GLY A 11 13.31 3.50 -7.12
C GLY A 11 14.71 3.96 -6.72
N ALA A 12 14.86 4.57 -5.54
CA ALA A 12 16.17 5.03 -5.07
C ALA A 12 17.14 3.87 -4.81
N GLY A 13 16.65 2.78 -4.20
CA GLY A 13 17.43 1.56 -3.99
C GLY A 13 17.92 0.93 -5.30
N GLY A 14 17.04 0.85 -6.31
CA GLY A 14 17.38 0.32 -7.63
C GLY A 14 18.40 1.18 -8.40
N ILE A 15 18.25 2.52 -8.34
CA ILE A 15 19.20 3.45 -8.95
C ILE A 15 20.58 3.29 -8.29
N TRP A 16 20.63 3.31 -6.95
CA TRP A 16 21.88 3.14 -6.22
C TRP A 16 22.54 1.80 -6.51
N GLY A 17 21.78 0.68 -6.47
CA GLY A 17 22.31 -0.65 -6.77
C GLY A 17 22.89 -0.75 -8.19
N THR A 18 22.25 -0.11 -9.16
CA THR A 18 22.71 -0.08 -10.55
C THR A 18 24.03 0.67 -10.70
N ILE A 19 24.16 1.85 -10.07
CA ILE A 19 25.40 2.63 -10.04
C ILE A 19 26.50 1.87 -9.29
N ALA A 20 26.18 1.31 -8.12
CA ALA A 20 27.11 0.52 -7.32
C ALA A 20 27.65 -0.69 -8.09
N THR A 21 26.81 -1.34 -8.91
CA THR A 21 27.26 -2.39 -9.83
C THR A 21 28.32 -1.87 -10.81
N GLY A 22 28.14 -0.66 -11.35
CA GLY A 22 29.13 -0.03 -12.23
C GLY A 22 30.46 0.30 -11.55
N LEU A 23 30.43 0.52 -10.23
CA LEU A 23 31.62 0.82 -9.43
C LEU A 23 32.35 -0.45 -8.99
N PHE A 24 31.61 -1.43 -8.45
CA PHE A 24 32.14 -2.55 -7.67
C PHE A 24 32.08 -3.91 -8.39
N ALA A 25 31.52 -4.02 -9.60
CA ALA A 25 31.52 -5.28 -10.34
C ALA A 25 32.95 -5.83 -10.50
N SER A 26 33.13 -7.14 -10.31
CA SER A 26 34.44 -7.77 -10.39
C SER A 26 34.33 -9.13 -11.07
N ALA A 27 35.18 -9.35 -12.07
CA ALA A 27 35.34 -10.63 -12.75
C ALA A 27 35.85 -11.74 -11.82
N LEU A 28 36.44 -11.38 -10.67
CA LEU A 28 36.81 -12.34 -9.63
C LEU A 28 35.58 -12.96 -8.96
N VAL A 29 34.48 -12.21 -8.88
CA VAL A 29 33.20 -12.68 -8.31
C VAL A 29 32.33 -13.34 -9.39
N ASN A 30 32.31 -12.76 -10.59
CA ASN A 30 31.59 -13.31 -11.75
C ASN A 30 32.49 -13.27 -13.00
N PRO A 31 33.17 -14.38 -13.37
CA PRO A 31 34.08 -14.42 -14.51
C PRO A 31 33.43 -14.13 -15.88
N ALA A 32 32.10 -14.27 -16.00
CA ALA A 32 31.36 -13.95 -17.21
C ALA A 32 30.95 -12.47 -17.29
N GLY A 33 31.09 -11.72 -16.20
CA GLY A 33 30.74 -10.31 -16.11
C GLY A 33 31.93 -9.38 -16.32
N PRO A 34 31.69 -8.11 -16.71
CA PRO A 34 32.73 -7.11 -16.80
C PRO A 34 33.16 -6.63 -15.40
N ASN A 35 34.39 -6.10 -15.31
CA ASN A 35 34.81 -5.31 -14.15
C ASN A 35 34.07 -3.97 -14.10
N GLY A 36 33.98 -3.40 -12.91
CA GLY A 36 33.54 -2.04 -12.63
C GLY A 36 34.71 -1.05 -12.55
N LEU A 37 34.39 0.20 -12.23
CA LEU A 37 35.35 1.31 -12.16
C LEU A 37 36.55 0.97 -11.26
N PHE A 38 36.31 0.46 -10.06
CA PHE A 38 37.38 0.18 -9.09
C PHE A 38 38.25 -1.05 -9.46
N PHE A 39 37.82 -1.81 -10.47
CA PHE A 39 38.55 -2.97 -10.99
C PHE A 39 39.08 -2.71 -12.42
N GLY A 40 39.22 -1.43 -12.81
CA GLY A 40 39.91 -1.01 -14.03
C GLY A 40 39.02 -0.76 -15.26
N ASN A 41 37.69 -0.79 -15.11
CA ASN A 41 36.76 -0.52 -16.21
C ASN A 41 35.84 0.69 -15.91
N PRO A 42 36.31 1.93 -16.16
CA PRO A 42 35.52 3.13 -15.93
C PRO A 42 34.26 3.21 -16.82
N GLY A 43 34.29 2.58 -18.00
CA GLY A 43 33.16 2.57 -18.92
C GLY A 43 31.91 1.89 -18.34
N GLN A 44 32.09 0.97 -17.38
CA GLN A 44 30.99 0.24 -16.78
C GLN A 44 29.98 1.17 -16.07
N VAL A 45 30.45 2.25 -15.44
CA VAL A 45 29.55 3.22 -14.78
C VAL A 45 28.61 3.89 -15.79
N GLY A 46 29.14 4.25 -16.97
CA GLY A 46 28.34 4.84 -18.05
C GLY A 46 27.31 3.87 -18.62
N ILE A 47 27.70 2.60 -18.82
CA ILE A 47 26.79 1.54 -19.27
C ILE A 47 25.65 1.34 -18.27
N GLN A 48 25.97 1.25 -16.98
CA GLN A 48 24.98 1.08 -15.92
C GLN A 48 24.05 2.30 -15.78
N ALA A 49 24.58 3.52 -15.91
CA ALA A 49 23.77 4.74 -15.89
C ALA A 49 22.77 4.77 -17.07
N LEU A 50 23.22 4.43 -18.28
CA LEU A 50 22.35 4.32 -19.45
C LEU A 50 21.29 3.23 -19.26
N ALA A 51 21.67 2.06 -18.76
CA ALA A 51 20.74 0.98 -18.45
C ALA A 51 19.66 1.44 -17.45
N CYS A 52 20.04 2.18 -16.41
CA CYS A 52 19.10 2.74 -15.45
C CYS A 52 18.05 3.65 -16.12
N VAL A 53 18.48 4.54 -17.03
CA VAL A 53 17.56 5.43 -17.76
C VAL A 53 16.64 4.63 -18.68
N ILE A 54 17.17 3.66 -19.42
CA ILE A 54 16.39 2.81 -20.32
C ILE A 54 15.29 2.06 -19.54
N VAL A 55 15.65 1.45 -18.41
CA VAL A 55 14.70 0.71 -17.57
C VAL A 55 13.65 1.65 -16.99
N ALA A 56 14.03 2.85 -16.53
CA ALA A 56 13.08 3.83 -16.01
C ALA A 56 12.07 4.28 -17.09
N VAL A 57 12.55 4.61 -18.29
CA VAL A 57 11.69 4.98 -19.42
C VAL A 57 10.79 3.83 -19.83
N PHE A 58 11.31 2.62 -19.92
CA PHE A 58 10.54 1.43 -20.26
C PHE A 58 9.43 1.16 -19.25
N ALA A 59 9.77 1.15 -17.96
CA ALA A 59 8.81 0.92 -16.88
C ALA A 59 7.72 1.99 -16.87
N PHE A 60 8.11 3.27 -16.91
CA PHE A 60 7.15 4.38 -16.94
C PHE A 60 6.23 4.32 -18.16
N THR A 61 6.80 4.13 -19.35
CA THR A 61 6.03 4.10 -20.61
C THR A 61 5.11 2.89 -20.64
N GLY A 62 5.59 1.71 -20.25
CA GLY A 62 4.79 0.48 -20.19
C GLY A 62 3.62 0.63 -19.20
N SER A 63 3.90 1.10 -17.98
CA SER A 63 2.85 1.38 -16.99
C SER A 63 1.85 2.41 -17.50
N TYR A 64 2.31 3.51 -18.10
CA TYR A 64 1.43 4.54 -18.64
C TYR A 64 0.51 4.02 -19.75
N VAL A 65 1.06 3.26 -20.70
CA VAL A 65 0.28 2.67 -21.80
C VAL A 65 -0.75 1.68 -21.25
N LEU A 66 -0.37 0.81 -20.33
CA LEU A 66 -1.28 -0.15 -19.69
C LEU A 66 -2.40 0.56 -18.93
N LEU A 67 -2.07 1.56 -18.12
CA LEU A 67 -3.06 2.36 -17.40
C LEU A 67 -4.01 3.06 -18.38
N ARG A 68 -3.49 3.56 -19.51
CA ARG A 68 -4.32 4.20 -20.52
C ARG A 68 -5.27 3.22 -21.20
N ILE A 69 -4.82 2.00 -21.49
CA ILE A 69 -5.65 0.93 -22.04
C ILE A 69 -6.73 0.54 -21.03
N VAL A 70 -6.37 0.30 -19.76
CA VAL A 70 -7.35 -0.05 -18.72
C VAL A 70 -8.40 1.06 -18.58
N ASN A 71 -7.98 2.32 -18.63
CA ASN A 71 -8.88 3.47 -18.53
C ASN A 71 -9.87 3.61 -19.70
N ILE A 72 -9.72 2.85 -20.79
CA ILE A 72 -10.73 2.76 -21.86
C ILE A 72 -11.91 1.89 -21.41
N PHE A 73 -11.65 0.84 -20.63
CA PHE A 73 -12.66 -0.13 -20.20
C PHE A 73 -13.24 0.21 -18.83
N THR A 74 -12.36 0.59 -17.89
CA THR A 74 -12.73 0.91 -16.50
C THR A 74 -11.96 2.16 -16.08
N PRO A 75 -12.65 3.27 -15.74
CA PRO A 75 -12.00 4.46 -15.22
C PRO A 75 -11.12 4.10 -14.02
N VAL A 76 -9.82 4.39 -14.11
CA VAL A 76 -8.84 4.04 -13.06
C VAL A 76 -8.94 5.00 -11.87
N ARG A 77 -9.54 6.17 -12.08
CA ARG A 77 -9.73 7.20 -11.05
C ARG A 77 -11.23 7.38 -10.80
N VAL A 78 -11.63 7.29 -9.54
CA VAL A 78 -12.96 7.67 -9.07
C VAL A 78 -13.17 9.18 -9.25
N SER A 79 -14.43 9.59 -9.37
CA SER A 79 -14.78 11.01 -9.49
C SER A 79 -14.44 11.77 -8.20
N PRO A 80 -14.14 13.08 -8.23
CA PRO A 80 -13.83 13.85 -7.03
C PRO A 80 -14.94 13.78 -5.96
N ALA A 81 -16.20 13.60 -6.39
CA ALA A 81 -17.34 13.42 -5.50
C ALA A 81 -17.33 12.08 -4.75
N GLU A 82 -16.72 11.03 -5.32
CA GLU A 82 -16.52 9.72 -4.69
C GLU A 82 -15.21 9.67 -3.87
N GLU A 83 -14.22 10.49 -4.23
CA GLU A 83 -12.99 10.70 -3.45
C GLU A 83 -13.30 11.40 -2.11
N ASP A 84 -14.21 12.39 -2.11
CA ASP A 84 -14.67 13.10 -0.90
C ASP A 84 -15.65 12.28 -0.03
N ALA A 85 -16.44 11.38 -0.63
CA ALA A 85 -17.34 10.48 0.10
C ALA A 85 -16.61 9.33 0.81
N GLY A 86 -15.30 9.19 0.58
CA GLY A 86 -14.49 8.07 1.06
C GLY A 86 -14.63 6.86 0.14
N LEU A 87 -13.51 6.48 -0.49
CA LEU A 87 -13.39 5.28 -1.35
C LEU A 87 -13.80 3.97 -0.66
N ASP A 88 -13.94 3.97 0.66
CA ASP A 88 -14.39 2.81 1.43
C ASP A 88 -15.88 2.50 1.25
N ILE A 89 -16.73 3.48 0.92
CA ILE A 89 -18.20 3.26 0.86
C ILE A 89 -18.65 2.60 -0.45
N SER A 90 -17.90 2.79 -1.55
CA SER A 90 -18.33 2.35 -2.89
C SER A 90 -17.66 1.06 -3.39
N GLY A 91 -16.48 0.70 -2.87
CA GLY A 91 -15.72 -0.48 -3.32
C GLY A 91 -15.90 -1.74 -2.46
N PHE A 92 -16.16 -1.58 -1.17
CA PHE A 92 -16.41 -2.66 -0.23
C PHE A 92 -17.61 -2.24 0.61
N GLY A 93 -18.72 -2.98 0.59
CA GLY A 93 -19.95 -2.64 1.31
C GLY A 93 -19.84 -2.76 2.84
N GLU A 94 -18.71 -2.37 3.44
CA GLU A 94 -18.48 -2.32 4.87
C GLU A 94 -17.91 -0.95 5.25
N GLU A 95 -18.69 -0.16 5.99
CA GLU A 95 -18.19 1.04 6.66
C GLU A 95 -17.12 0.62 7.70
N ALA A 96 -15.86 1.04 7.50
CA ALA A 96 -14.78 0.80 8.46
C ALA A 96 -15.05 1.41 9.85
N TYR A 97 -15.98 2.38 9.91
CA TYR A 97 -16.58 2.83 11.15
C TYR A 97 -18.07 2.56 11.08
N ALA A 98 -18.48 1.42 11.63
CA ALA A 98 -19.76 1.40 12.32
C ALA A 98 -19.72 2.58 13.29
N THR A 99 -20.48 3.62 13.00
CA THR A 99 -20.78 4.63 13.99
C THR A 99 -21.32 3.86 15.20
N GLU A 100 -20.49 3.71 16.22
CA GLU A 100 -20.89 3.28 17.56
C GLU A 100 -21.69 4.43 18.19
N THR A 101 -22.75 4.81 17.49
CA THR A 101 -23.88 5.57 17.97
C THR A 101 -25.10 4.67 17.82
N ASP A 102 -24.99 3.41 18.25
CA ASP A 102 -26.15 2.76 18.85
C ASP A 102 -26.28 3.43 20.22
N GLU A 103 -27.19 4.39 20.28
CA GLU A 103 -27.78 4.93 21.51
C GLU A 103 -27.74 3.87 22.63
N PRO A 104 -27.44 4.24 23.88
CA PRO A 104 -27.50 3.29 24.98
C PRO A 104 -28.87 2.62 24.97
N ARG A 105 -28.92 1.34 24.58
CA ARG A 105 -30.15 0.53 24.66
C ARG A 105 -30.68 0.74 26.06
N PRO A 106 -31.95 1.17 26.24
CA PRO A 106 -32.49 1.35 27.57
C PRO A 106 -32.27 0.05 28.31
N MET A 107 -31.38 0.05 29.30
CA MET A 107 -31.28 -1.07 30.22
C MET A 107 -32.69 -1.18 30.79
N ALA A 108 -33.38 -2.26 30.42
CA ALA A 108 -34.64 -2.59 31.05
C ALA A 108 -34.40 -2.47 32.56
N PRO A 109 -35.22 -1.70 33.30
CA PRO A 109 -34.94 -1.42 34.70
C PRO A 109 -34.75 -2.75 35.37
N THR A 110 -33.55 -3.02 35.88
CA THR A 110 -33.31 -4.20 36.69
C THR A 110 -34.25 -4.05 37.87
N SER A 111 -35.37 -4.76 37.85
CA SER A 111 -36.34 -4.72 38.93
C SER A 111 -35.60 -5.16 40.18
N ASN A 112 -35.33 -4.21 41.07
CA ASN A 112 -34.68 -4.47 42.33
C ASN A 112 -35.46 -5.58 43.04
N PRO A 113 -34.87 -6.77 43.27
CA PRO A 113 -35.61 -7.88 43.86
C PRO A 113 -36.06 -7.59 45.31
N ARG A 114 -35.56 -6.51 45.93
CA ARG A 114 -35.98 -6.05 47.26
C ARG A 114 -37.28 -5.25 47.27
N THR A 115 -37.81 -4.85 46.11
CA THR A 115 -39.05 -4.06 46.02
C THR A 115 -40.16 -4.76 45.26
N ASP A 116 -39.95 -6.01 44.82
CA ASP A 116 -40.98 -6.81 44.15
C ASP A 116 -41.90 -7.49 45.20
N PRO A 117 -43.20 -7.13 45.27
CA PRO A 117 -44.16 -7.78 46.16
C PRO A 117 -44.38 -9.28 45.88
N ARG A 118 -43.90 -9.79 44.74
CA ARG A 118 -44.00 -11.20 44.37
C ARG A 118 -42.93 -12.07 45.01
N TRP A 119 -41.82 -11.50 45.48
CA TRP A 119 -40.72 -12.23 46.12
C TRP A 119 -41.09 -12.76 47.52
N ASP A 120 -41.98 -12.08 48.23
CA ASP A 120 -42.40 -12.42 49.61
C ASP A 120 -43.36 -13.61 49.71
N ARG A 121 -43.95 -14.06 48.59
CA ARG A 121 -44.92 -15.18 48.60
C ARG A 121 -44.32 -16.57 48.48
N SER A 122 -43.00 -16.70 48.31
CA SER A 122 -42.34 -18.00 48.06
C SER A 122 -41.59 -18.59 49.28
N ARG A 123 -41.66 -17.95 50.45
CA ARG A 123 -40.97 -18.42 51.69
C ARG A 123 -41.89 -18.87 52.82
N GLY A 124 -43.15 -19.17 52.52
CA GLY A 124 -44.12 -19.67 53.51
C GLY A 124 -44.71 -21.02 53.13
N SER A 125 -44.01 -22.11 53.45
CA SER A 125 -44.57 -23.42 53.84
C SER A 125 -43.47 -24.29 54.46
#